data_AF-A0A1F5FVE9-F1
#
_entry.id   AF-A0A1F5FVE9-F1
#
_cell.length_a   1.000
_cell.length_b   1.000
_cell.length_c   1.000
_cell.angle_alpha   90.00
_cell.angle_beta   90.00
_cell.angle_gamma   90.00
#
_symmetry.space_group_name_H-M   'P 1'
#
loop_
_entity.id
_entity.type
_entity.pdbx_description
1 polymer ?
#
loop_
_entity_poly.entity_id
_entity_poly.type
_entity_poly.pdbx_seq_one_letter_code
_entity_poly.pdbx_strand_id
1 'polypeptide(L)'
;MATKPVTPKEVVSLKKTLIPDAAIEAFNELIAENFLGGYASFKQKDVVARMVKKGLKPEDIYKNGWLDIEDIFEKAGWKVDYDKPGYNETYDATFSFSKK
;
A
#
# COMPACT_ATOMS: atom_id res chain seq x y z
N MET A 1 7.56 11.70 -32.37
CA MET A 1 7.74 12.00 -30.94
C MET A 1 8.77 11.03 -30.39
N ALA A 2 9.88 11.51 -29.83
CA ALA A 2 10.97 10.65 -29.36
C ALA A 2 10.54 9.95 -28.06
N THR A 3 10.30 8.65 -28.12
CA THR A 3 10.05 7.80 -26.96
C THR A 3 11.35 7.63 -26.18
N LYS A 4 11.64 8.57 -25.29
CA LYS A 4 12.76 8.44 -24.36
C LYS A 4 12.40 7.35 -23.33
N PRO A 5 13.35 6.50 -22.93
CA PRO A 5 13.11 5.55 -21.86
C PRO A 5 12.72 6.28 -20.58
N VAL A 6 11.70 5.76 -19.90
CA VAL A 6 11.26 6.27 -18.60
C VAL A 6 12.41 6.13 -17.60
N THR A 7 12.70 7.20 -16.87
CA THR A 7 13.75 7.15 -15.84
C THR A 7 13.22 6.45 -14.60
N PRO A 8 14.06 5.82 -13.75
CA PRO A 8 13.60 5.14 -12.54
C PRO A 8 12.74 6.04 -11.62
N LYS A 9 13.05 7.35 -11.60
CA LYS A 9 12.31 8.35 -10.82
C LYS A 9 10.92 8.63 -11.39
N GLU A 10 10.80 8.67 -12.71
CA GLU A 10 9.51 8.79 -13.42
C GLU A 10 8.67 7.53 -13.27
N VAL A 11 9.29 6.33 -13.25
CA VAL A 11 8.58 5.06 -12.99
C VAL A 11 7.89 5.10 -11.63
N VAL A 12 8.58 5.58 -10.59
CA VAL A 12 8.02 5.70 -9.24
C VAL A 12 6.85 6.69 -9.20
N SER A 13 6.95 7.82 -9.91
CA SER A 13 5.85 8.79 -10.01
C SER A 13 4.66 8.23 -10.80
N LEU A 14 4.91 7.54 -11.91
CA LEU A 14 3.87 6.89 -12.71
C LEU A 14 3.17 5.79 -11.93
N LYS A 15 3.92 4.98 -11.16
CA LYS A 15 3.34 3.97 -10.26
C LYS A 15 2.38 4.60 -9.25
N LYS A 16 2.71 5.75 -8.67
CA LYS A 16 1.81 6.46 -7.75
C LYS A 16 0.52 6.91 -8.43
N THR A 17 0.61 7.38 -9.68
CA THR A 17 -0.56 7.73 -10.49
C THR A 17 -1.37 6.50 -10.92
N LEU A 18 -0.74 5.32 -10.98
CA LEU A 18 -1.39 4.05 -11.32
C LEU A 18 -2.07 3.38 -10.13
N ILE A 19 -1.78 3.82 -8.89
CA ILE A 19 -2.49 3.34 -7.70
C ILE A 19 -3.88 3.98 -7.71
N PRO A 20 -4.95 3.18 -7.77
CA PRO A 20 -6.31 3.71 -7.77
C PRO A 20 -6.62 4.40 -6.43
N ASP A 21 -7.41 5.47 -6.44
CA ASP A 21 -7.85 6.17 -5.22
C ASP A 21 -8.51 5.19 -4.22
N ALA A 22 -9.25 4.21 -4.73
CA ALA A 22 -9.84 3.14 -3.92
C ALA A 22 -8.83 2.36 -3.06
N ALA A 23 -7.59 2.18 -3.54
CA ALA A 23 -6.53 1.54 -2.76
C ALA A 23 -6.10 2.43 -1.59
N ILE A 24 -5.86 3.72 -1.86
CA ILE A 24 -5.48 4.70 -0.82
C ILE A 24 -6.61 4.85 0.20
N GLU A 25 -7.86 4.93 -0.25
CA GLU A 25 -9.03 4.96 0.64
C GLU A 25 -9.10 3.72 1.54
N ALA A 26 -8.87 2.52 0.99
CA ALA A 26 -8.88 1.29 1.78
C ALA A 26 -7.83 1.31 2.90
N PHE A 27 -6.63 1.84 2.62
CA PHE A 27 -5.61 2.05 3.64
C PHE A 27 -6.05 3.10 4.67
N ASN A 28 -6.58 4.24 4.24
CA ASN A 28 -7.04 5.30 5.14
C ASN A 28 -8.14 4.81 6.09
N GLU A 29 -9.11 4.03 5.60
CA GLU A 29 -10.14 3.42 6.43
C GLU A 29 -9.52 2.48 7.47
N LEU A 30 -8.64 1.56 7.06
CA LEU A 30 -8.01 0.61 7.98
C LEU A 30 -7.10 1.27 9.01
N ILE A 31 -6.37 2.31 8.60
CA ILE A 31 -5.58 3.14 9.52
C ILE A 31 -6.54 3.76 10.52
N ALA A 32 -7.59 4.45 10.09
CA ALA A 32 -8.55 5.09 10.99
C ALA A 32 -9.25 4.11 11.95
N GLU A 33 -9.60 2.91 11.48
CA GLU A 33 -10.22 1.85 12.28
C GLU A 33 -9.25 1.26 13.33
N ASN A 34 -7.96 1.12 12.99
CA ASN A 34 -6.95 0.50 13.86
C ASN A 34 -6.03 1.52 14.56
N PHE A 35 -6.26 2.82 14.39
CA PHE A 35 -5.43 3.86 14.99
C PHE A 35 -5.70 3.97 16.48
N LEU A 36 -4.78 3.43 17.28
CA LEU A 36 -4.87 3.40 18.73
C LEU A 36 -3.55 3.90 19.32
N GLY A 37 -3.59 5.03 20.04
CA GLY A 37 -2.44 5.52 20.78
C GLY A 37 -1.27 6.05 19.93
N GLY A 38 -1.50 6.42 18.67
CA GLY A 38 -0.49 7.04 17.80
C GLY A 38 0.13 6.13 16.73
N TYR A 39 -0.35 4.88 16.63
CA TYR A 39 0.01 3.94 15.57
C TYR A 39 -1.22 3.12 15.16
N ALA A 40 -1.17 2.53 13.96
CA ALA A 40 -2.17 1.60 13.43
C ALA A 40 -1.44 0.39 12.83
N SER A 41 -1.91 -0.81 13.11
CA SER A 41 -1.32 -2.04 12.55
C SER A 41 -2.42 -2.98 12.07
N PHE A 42 -2.30 -3.48 10.85
CA PHE A 42 -3.28 -4.38 10.25
C PHE A 42 -2.63 -5.28 9.20
N LYS A 43 -3.28 -6.41 8.90
CA LYS A 43 -2.74 -7.40 7.96
C LYS A 43 -2.98 -6.96 6.51
N GLN A 44 -2.06 -7.30 5.62
CA GLN A 44 -2.19 -7.08 4.18
C GLN A 44 -3.48 -7.69 3.63
N LYS A 45 -3.87 -8.88 4.12
CA LYS A 45 -5.11 -9.53 3.65
C LYS A 45 -6.35 -8.70 3.92
N ASP A 46 -6.40 -7.96 5.03
CA ASP A 46 -7.52 -7.09 5.39
C ASP A 46 -7.60 -5.91 4.43
N VAL A 47 -6.44 -5.33 4.08
CA VAL A 47 -6.35 -4.29 3.04
C VAL A 47 -6.84 -4.81 1.70
N VAL A 48 -6.33 -5.96 1.26
CA VAL A 48 -6.72 -6.56 -0.01
C VAL A 48 -8.22 -6.86 -0.03
N ALA A 49 -8.77 -7.40 1.07
CA ALA A 49 -10.21 -7.62 1.19
C ALA A 49 -11.01 -6.30 1.09
N ARG A 50 -10.52 -5.21 1.68
CA ARG A 50 -11.15 -3.88 1.60
C ARG A 50 -11.09 -3.30 0.18
N MET A 51 -9.95 -3.41 -0.48
CA MET A 51 -9.76 -3.04 -1.88
C MET A 51 -10.70 -3.83 -2.80
N VAL A 52 -10.83 -5.14 -2.56
CA VAL A 52 -11.75 -6.00 -3.32
C VAL A 52 -13.21 -5.61 -3.10
N LYS A 53 -13.60 -5.26 -1.87
CA LYS A 53 -14.93 -4.70 -1.59
C LYS A 53 -15.19 -3.39 -2.32
N LYS A 54 -14.16 -2.57 -2.57
CA LYS A 54 -14.25 -1.35 -3.38
C LYS A 54 -14.26 -1.61 -4.91
N GLY A 55 -14.23 -2.88 -5.33
CA GLY A 55 -14.34 -3.28 -6.75
C GLY A 55 -13.01 -3.58 -7.44
N LEU A 56 -11.89 -3.62 -6.71
CA LEU A 56 -10.59 -4.03 -7.24
C LEU A 56 -10.47 -5.55 -7.28
N LYS A 57 -9.66 -6.10 -8.18
CA LYS A 57 -9.39 -7.54 -8.20
C LYS A 57 -8.13 -7.85 -7.41
N PRO A 58 -8.11 -8.94 -6.61
CA PRO A 58 -6.93 -9.31 -5.83
C PRO A 58 -5.70 -9.52 -6.73
N GLU A 59 -5.91 -10.14 -7.90
CA GLU A 59 -4.86 -10.38 -8.88
C GLU A 59 -4.22 -9.09 -9.40
N ASP A 60 -5.04 -8.08 -9.70
CA ASP A 60 -4.58 -6.78 -10.18
C ASP A 60 -3.85 -6.00 -9.08
N ILE A 61 -4.27 -6.12 -7.81
CA ILE A 61 -3.61 -5.47 -6.68
C ILE A 61 -2.15 -5.92 -6.58
N TYR A 62 -1.90 -7.23 -6.63
CA TYR A 62 -0.55 -7.78 -6.57
C TYR A 62 0.24 -7.53 -7.86
N LYS A 63 -0.39 -7.70 -9.02
CA LYS A 63 0.26 -7.59 -10.32
C LYS A 63 0.70 -6.16 -10.64
N ASN A 64 -0.11 -5.17 -10.27
CA ASN A 64 0.20 -3.77 -10.49
C ASN A 64 1.01 -3.15 -9.34
N GLY A 65 1.22 -3.88 -8.25
CA GLY A 65 1.94 -3.38 -7.08
C GLY A 65 1.21 -2.25 -6.37
N TRP A 66 -0.12 -2.32 -6.28
CA TRP A 66 -0.92 -1.28 -5.61
C TRP A 66 -0.75 -1.24 -4.09
N LEU A 67 0.03 -2.18 -3.54
CA LEU A 67 0.42 -2.24 -2.13
C LEU A 67 1.70 -1.44 -1.81
N ASP A 68 2.43 -0.93 -2.82
CA ASP A 68 3.60 -0.04 -2.67
C ASP A 68 3.16 1.38 -2.24
N ILE A 69 2.58 1.48 -1.04
CA ILE A 69 2.06 2.74 -0.50
C ILE A 69 3.06 3.48 0.41
N GLU A 70 4.19 2.85 0.74
CA GLU A 70 5.14 3.33 1.74
C GLU A 70 5.56 4.78 1.45
N ASP A 71 6.08 5.06 0.25
CA ASP A 71 6.48 6.41 -0.14
C ASP A 71 5.31 7.42 -0.06
N ILE A 72 4.09 7.02 -0.46
CA ILE A 72 2.93 7.92 -0.49
C ILE A 72 2.61 8.40 0.93
N PHE A 73 2.50 7.47 1.86
CA PHE A 73 2.17 7.77 3.25
C PHE A 73 3.37 8.38 3.98
N GLU A 74 4.59 7.98 3.66
CA GLU A 74 5.81 8.59 4.20
C GLU A 74 5.94 10.07 3.84
N LYS A 75 5.54 10.45 2.63
CA LYS A 75 5.46 11.87 2.22
C LYS A 75 4.37 12.64 2.94
N ALA A 76 3.30 11.97 3.35
CA ALA A 76 2.24 12.55 4.16
C ALA A 76 2.61 12.65 5.67
N GLY A 77 3.81 12.22 6.05
CA GLY A 77 4.29 12.30 7.45
C GLY A 77 4.02 11.05 8.28
N TRP A 78 3.67 9.93 7.65
CA TRP A 78 3.60 8.64 8.31
C TRP A 78 4.96 7.94 8.28
N LYS A 79 5.16 6.99 9.17
CA LYS A 79 6.20 5.98 9.10
C LYS A 79 5.49 4.66 8.82
N VAL A 80 5.72 4.11 7.64
CA VAL A 80 5.16 2.82 7.22
C VAL A 80 6.22 1.75 7.40
N ASP A 81 5.85 0.65 8.03
CA ASP A 81 6.66 -0.54 8.19
C ASP A 81 5.87 -1.72 7.66
N TYR A 82 6.44 -2.43 6.69
CA TYR A 82 5.82 -3.58 6.06
C TYR A 82 6.60 -4.84 6.42
N ASP A 83 5.99 -5.64 7.30
CA ASP A 83 6.53 -6.92 7.74
C ASP A 83 5.95 -8.03 6.86
N LYS A 84 6.81 -8.69 6.07
CA LYS A 84 6.41 -9.77 5.17
C LYS A 84 7.00 -11.09 5.65
N PRO A 85 6.21 -12.18 5.72
CA PRO A 85 6.72 -13.51 6.03
C PRO A 85 7.81 -13.94 5.06
N GLY A 86 8.83 -14.61 5.60
CA GLY A 86 9.83 -15.31 4.80
C GLY A 86 9.21 -16.45 3.98
N TYR A 87 9.96 -16.97 3.00
CA TYR A 87 9.53 -18.02 2.07
C TYR A 87 9.00 -19.31 2.74
N ASN A 88 9.27 -19.50 4.04
CA ASN A 88 8.91 -20.68 4.82
C ASN A 88 8.00 -20.37 6.03
N GLU A 89 7.41 -19.17 6.09
CA GLU A 89 6.59 -18.73 7.21
C GLU A 89 5.13 -18.53 6.79
N THR A 90 4.21 -19.04 7.60
CA THR A 90 2.76 -19.08 7.34
C THR A 90 1.98 -17.91 7.95
N TYR A 91 2.66 -16.88 8.47
CA TYR A 91 1.96 -15.69 8.97
C TYR A 91 1.62 -14.71 7.84
N ASP A 92 0.53 -13.97 8.01
CA ASP A 92 0.12 -12.96 7.04
C ASP A 92 1.04 -11.73 7.12
N ALA A 93 1.40 -11.17 5.96
CA ALA A 93 2.12 -9.90 5.91
C ALA A 93 1.32 -8.80 6.62
N THR A 94 2.00 -7.91 7.34
CA THR A 94 1.39 -6.88 8.20
C THR A 94 1.94 -5.51 7.87
N PHE A 95 1.07 -4.52 7.82
CA PHE A 95 1.44 -3.12 7.70
C PHE A 95 1.28 -2.42 9.05
N SER A 96 2.30 -1.66 9.43
CA SER A 96 2.30 -0.82 10.62
C SER A 96 2.54 0.63 10.23
N PHE A 97 1.61 1.50 10.61
CA PHE A 97 1.67 2.94 10.41
C PHE A 97 1.88 3.60 11.76
N SER A 98 2.85 4.50 11.84
CA SER A 98 3.10 5.30 13.03
C SER A 98 3.38 6.75 12.65
N LYS A 99 3.20 7.67 13.59
CA LYS A 99 3.58 9.06 13.35
C LYS A 99 5.10 9.15 13.21
N LYS A 100 5.56 9.87 12.17
CA LYS A 100 6.99 10.16 11.95
C LYS A 100 7.51 11.20 12.94
#